data_AF-A0A370K8E7-F1
#
_entry.id   AF-A0A370K8E7-F1
#
_cell.length_a   1.000
_cell.length_b   1.000
_cell.length_c   1.000
_cell.angle_alpha   90.00
_cell.angle_beta   90.00
_cell.angle_gamma   90.00
#
_symmetry.space_group_name_H-M   'P 1'
#
loop_
_entity.id
_entity.type
_entity.pdbx_description
1 polymer ?
#
loop_
_entity_poly.entity_id
_entity_poly.type
_entity_poly.pdbx_seq_one_letter_code
_entity_poly.pdbx_strand_id
1 'polypeptide(L)'
;MSDNADRESEGLIILKLADACENSGRIPLTEVDINKFGGVRPVYRALRKALGARFSALVLDGAEVRMQVRPNEHDGTPYDLTTFAVDTEATAIEVQANGDLARPLPIAQVVKRLDLVAVIQAVSRARHVFGLDVFAVCAGEARKLPVLPPAAFTQPDPDSELRKEGSFAIKGLVRDDQRGHQLLVTDGEHRVQLPRDDPRWTWAEIGHILDRQAMLVGALVRGSKAQLWTVDDATRLET
;
A
#
# COMPACT_ATOMS: atom_id res chain seq x y z
N MET A 1 -26.37 -38.80 7.80
CA MET A 1 -26.77 -37.92 6.68
C MET A 1 -25.74 -36.79 6.57
N SER A 2 -24.53 -37.13 6.16
CA SER A 2 -23.38 -36.22 6.05
C SER A 2 -22.66 -36.56 4.74
N ASP A 3 -21.96 -35.59 4.16
CA ASP A 3 -21.25 -35.61 2.87
C ASP A 3 -22.06 -35.37 1.60
N ASN A 4 -22.52 -34.12 1.43
CA ASN A 4 -22.82 -33.62 0.08
C ASN A 4 -22.30 -32.20 -0.20
N ALA A 5 -21.46 -31.62 0.68
CA ALA A 5 -20.97 -30.25 0.55
C ALA A 5 -19.51 -30.12 0.04
N ASP A 6 -18.74 -31.20 -0.02
CA ASP A 6 -17.31 -31.16 -0.39
C ASP A 6 -17.04 -31.33 -1.90
N ARG A 7 -18.08 -31.41 -2.75
CA ARG A 7 -17.92 -31.71 -4.19
C ARG A 7 -17.72 -30.51 -5.12
N GLU A 8 -17.70 -29.28 -4.60
CA GLU A 8 -17.58 -28.06 -5.43
C GLU A 8 -16.46 -27.10 -4.98
N SER A 9 -15.41 -27.63 -4.34
CA SER A 9 -14.22 -26.84 -4.01
C SER A 9 -13.08 -27.14 -4.97
N GLU A 10 -12.45 -26.08 -5.48
CA GLU A 10 -11.24 -26.16 -6.31
C GLU A 10 -10.00 -26.36 -5.43
N GLY A 11 -10.05 -25.87 -4.20
CA GLY A 11 -9.01 -26.02 -3.20
C GLY A 11 -9.34 -25.29 -1.91
N LEU A 12 -8.35 -25.21 -1.04
CA LEU A 12 -8.50 -24.67 0.31
C LEU A 12 -7.31 -23.77 0.65
N ILE A 13 -7.55 -22.59 1.21
CA ILE A 13 -6.50 -21.81 1.86
C ILE A 13 -6.61 -21.97 3.38
N ILE A 14 -5.47 -22.21 4.02
CA ILE A 14 -5.34 -22.43 5.47
C ILE A 14 -4.43 -21.37 6.07
N LEU A 15 -4.87 -20.70 7.13
CA LEU A 15 -4.01 -19.92 8.01
C LEU A 15 -3.84 -20.68 9.33
N LYS A 16 -2.61 -21.07 9.65
CA LYS A 16 -2.29 -21.73 10.92
C LYS A 16 -2.04 -20.68 12.00
N LEU A 17 -2.86 -20.73 13.06
CA LEU A 17 -2.78 -19.86 14.23
C LEU A 17 -1.83 -20.39 15.30
N ALA A 18 -1.66 -21.72 15.38
CA ALA A 18 -0.76 -22.42 16.31
C ALA A 18 -0.41 -23.83 15.77
N ASP A 19 0.64 -24.44 16.30
CA ASP A 19 1.18 -25.72 15.80
C ASP A 19 0.36 -26.96 16.19
N ALA A 20 -0.52 -26.87 17.19
CA ALA A 20 -1.42 -27.96 17.57
C ALA A 20 -2.60 -27.45 18.40
N CYS A 21 -3.80 -27.91 18.07
CA CYS A 21 -4.96 -27.88 18.96
C CYS A 21 -5.78 -29.14 18.66
N GLU A 22 -6.35 -29.75 19.69
CA GLU A 22 -7.28 -30.86 19.49
C GLU A 22 -8.49 -30.37 18.67
N ASN A 23 -9.04 -31.24 17.82
CA ASN A 23 -10.20 -30.92 16.98
C ASN A 23 -11.39 -30.52 17.87
N SER A 24 -11.57 -29.22 18.06
CA SER A 24 -12.61 -28.63 18.90
C SER A 24 -13.94 -28.39 18.15
N GLY A 25 -14.07 -28.96 16.95
CA GLY A 25 -15.20 -28.74 16.05
C GLY A 25 -15.01 -27.52 15.13
N ARG A 26 -15.85 -27.45 14.10
CA ARG A 26 -15.84 -26.40 13.08
C ARG A 26 -16.74 -25.23 13.49
N ILE A 27 -16.17 -24.04 13.64
CA ILE A 27 -16.89 -22.81 14.01
C ILE A 27 -16.91 -21.88 12.79
N PRO A 28 -18.07 -21.61 12.18
CA PRO A 28 -18.19 -20.59 11.13
C PRO A 28 -17.80 -19.22 11.68
N LEU A 29 -16.98 -18.47 10.93
CA LEU A 29 -16.54 -17.13 11.27
C LEU A 29 -17.31 -16.09 10.46
N THR A 30 -17.86 -15.08 11.15
CA THR A 30 -18.45 -13.91 10.49
C THR A 30 -17.38 -12.86 10.15
N GLU A 31 -17.71 -11.86 9.33
CA GLU A 31 -16.79 -10.72 9.11
C GLU A 31 -16.44 -9.99 10.41
N VAL A 32 -17.37 -9.92 11.37
CA VAL A 32 -17.13 -9.33 12.69
C VAL A 32 -16.08 -10.13 13.46
N ASP A 33 -16.10 -11.46 13.36
CA ASP A 33 -15.11 -12.32 14.00
C ASP A 33 -13.75 -12.21 13.34
N ILE A 34 -13.70 -12.22 12.01
CA ILE A 34 -12.47 -12.02 11.23
C ILE A 34 -11.78 -10.71 11.62
N ASN A 35 -12.56 -9.64 11.86
CA ASN A 35 -12.02 -8.35 12.26
C ASN A 35 -11.30 -8.36 13.62
N LYS A 36 -11.57 -9.36 14.48
CA LYS A 36 -10.88 -9.55 15.77
C LYS A 36 -9.50 -10.22 15.60
N PHE A 37 -9.25 -10.90 14.48
CA PHE A 37 -7.99 -11.56 14.19
C PHE A 37 -7.04 -10.64 13.43
N GLY A 38 -6.07 -10.05 14.14
CA GLY A 38 -5.14 -9.05 13.59
C GLY A 38 -4.37 -9.51 12.36
N GLY A 39 -3.90 -10.76 12.32
CA GLY A 39 -3.16 -11.33 11.19
C GLY A 39 -4.02 -11.93 10.08
N VAL A 40 -5.24 -12.39 10.40
CA VAL A 40 -6.13 -13.07 9.43
C VAL A 40 -6.83 -12.07 8.52
N ARG A 41 -7.35 -10.96 9.07
CA ARG A 41 -8.11 -9.97 8.30
C ARG A 41 -7.33 -9.38 7.12
N PRO A 42 -6.06 -8.93 7.26
CA PRO A 42 -5.31 -8.40 6.12
C PRO A 42 -5.09 -9.45 5.03
N VAL A 43 -4.78 -10.69 5.41
CA VAL A 43 -4.58 -11.80 4.47
C VAL A 43 -5.87 -12.10 3.73
N TYR A 44 -7.00 -12.25 4.44
CA TYR A 44 -8.30 -12.48 3.84
C TYR A 44 -8.70 -11.39 2.83
N ARG A 45 -8.47 -10.11 3.16
CA ARG A 45 -8.75 -8.99 2.25
C ARG A 45 -7.88 -9.02 0.99
N ALA A 46 -6.59 -9.32 1.14
CA ALA A 46 -5.68 -9.42 -0.01
C ALA A 46 -6.08 -10.59 -0.92
N LEU A 47 -6.40 -11.75 -0.33
CA LEU A 47 -6.87 -12.93 -1.06
C LEU A 47 -8.19 -12.67 -1.80
N ARG A 48 -9.17 -11.99 -1.18
CA ARG A 48 -10.41 -11.58 -1.87
C ARG A 48 -10.17 -10.63 -3.03
N LYS A 49 -9.15 -9.79 -2.97
CA LYS A 49 -8.81 -8.92 -4.09
C LYS A 49 -8.17 -9.70 -5.25
N ALA A 50 -7.33 -10.69 -4.95
CA ALA A 50 -6.62 -11.48 -5.96
C ALA A 50 -7.45 -12.62 -6.58
N LEU A 51 -8.30 -13.27 -5.78
CA LEU A 51 -9.12 -14.43 -6.18
C LEU A 51 -10.62 -14.09 -6.27
N GLY A 52 -11.02 -12.84 -6.03
CA GLY A 52 -12.39 -12.38 -6.15
C GLY A 52 -13.34 -12.92 -5.07
N ALA A 53 -14.63 -13.03 -5.41
CA ALA A 53 -15.70 -13.48 -4.50
C ALA A 53 -15.82 -15.01 -4.40
N ARG A 54 -14.75 -15.75 -4.69
CA ARG A 54 -14.73 -17.22 -4.80
C ARG A 54 -14.65 -17.95 -3.46
N PHE A 55 -14.57 -17.22 -2.34
CA PHE A 55 -14.44 -17.83 -1.02
C PHE A 55 -15.80 -18.20 -0.44
N SER A 56 -15.89 -19.41 0.07
CA SER A 56 -16.97 -19.82 0.98
C SER A 56 -16.88 -19.11 2.33
N ALA A 57 -17.84 -19.37 3.22
CA ALA A 57 -17.77 -18.91 4.60
C ALA A 57 -16.49 -19.42 5.28
N LEU A 58 -15.83 -18.55 6.03
CA LEU A 58 -14.62 -18.91 6.77
C LEU A 58 -14.98 -19.82 7.94
N VAL A 59 -14.12 -20.79 8.22
CA VAL A 59 -14.31 -21.73 9.32
C VAL A 59 -13.05 -21.75 10.17
N LEU A 60 -13.21 -21.61 11.48
CA LEU A 60 -12.18 -21.95 12.46
C LEU A 60 -12.31 -23.45 12.77
N ASP A 61 -11.27 -24.21 12.49
CA ASP A 61 -11.18 -25.65 12.73
C ASP A 61 -9.93 -25.91 13.58
N GLY A 62 -10.12 -26.09 14.89
CA GLY A 62 -9.02 -26.11 15.86
C GLY A 62 -8.21 -24.81 15.85
N ALA A 63 -6.93 -24.90 15.49
CA ALA A 63 -6.01 -23.76 15.36
C ALA A 63 -5.87 -23.25 13.92
N GLU A 64 -6.79 -23.59 13.02
CA GLU A 64 -6.71 -23.23 11.61
C GLU A 64 -7.91 -22.39 11.17
N VAL A 65 -7.65 -21.29 10.46
CA VAL A 65 -8.70 -20.61 9.69
C VAL A 65 -8.67 -21.18 8.27
N ARG A 66 -9.79 -21.79 7.87
CA ARG A 66 -9.99 -22.49 6.61
C ARG A 66 -10.91 -21.70 5.69
N MET A 67 -10.51 -21.58 4.43
CA MET A 67 -11.19 -20.83 3.37
C MET A 67 -11.31 -21.72 2.12
N GLN A 68 -12.46 -22.35 1.89
CA GLN A 68 -12.63 -23.08 0.63
C GLN A 68 -12.76 -22.10 -0.53
N VAL A 69 -12.06 -22.40 -1.62
CA VAL A 69 -12.07 -21.63 -2.86
C VAL A 69 -12.93 -22.38 -3.86
N ARG A 70 -13.98 -21.72 -4.35
CA ARG A 70 -14.87 -22.23 -5.38
C ARG A 70 -14.25 -22.08 -6.77
N PRO A 71 -14.59 -22.96 -7.72
CA PRO A 71 -14.24 -22.79 -9.13
C PRO A 71 -14.61 -21.40 -9.65
N ASN A 72 -13.84 -20.88 -10.61
CA ASN A 72 -14.23 -19.66 -11.29
C ASN A 72 -15.40 -19.94 -12.26
N GLU A 73 -16.59 -19.43 -11.96
CA GLU A 73 -17.81 -19.63 -12.76
C GLU A 73 -17.96 -18.63 -13.92
N HIS A 74 -17.08 -17.61 -14.02
CA HIS A 74 -17.15 -16.60 -15.07
C HIS A 74 -15.86 -16.54 -15.89
N ASP A 75 -16.04 -16.70 -17.20
CA ASP A 75 -15.10 -16.52 -18.31
C ASP A 75 -13.88 -17.44 -18.37
N GLY A 76 -13.93 -18.39 -19.31
CA GLY A 76 -12.95 -18.63 -20.40
C GLY A 76 -11.46 -18.84 -20.12
N THR A 77 -10.96 -18.50 -18.93
CA THR A 77 -9.58 -18.70 -18.51
C THR A 77 -9.60 -19.06 -17.03
N PRO A 78 -9.43 -20.34 -16.68
CA PRO A 78 -9.47 -20.77 -15.29
C PRO A 78 -8.22 -20.26 -14.57
N TYR A 79 -8.36 -19.15 -13.83
CA TYR A 79 -7.32 -18.77 -12.87
C TYR A 79 -7.52 -19.58 -11.59
N ASP A 80 -7.05 -20.82 -11.63
CA ASP A 80 -7.23 -21.75 -10.52
C ASP A 80 -6.24 -21.50 -9.37
N LEU A 81 -6.47 -22.14 -8.23
CA LEU A 81 -5.69 -21.99 -7.01
C LEU A 81 -4.26 -22.52 -7.20
N THR A 82 -4.07 -23.50 -8.09
CA THR A 82 -2.74 -24.02 -8.45
C THR A 82 -1.92 -22.96 -9.18
N THR A 83 -2.51 -22.34 -10.21
CA THR A 83 -1.90 -21.24 -10.97
C THR A 83 -1.66 -20.04 -10.06
N PHE A 84 -2.60 -19.74 -9.16
CA PHE A 84 -2.41 -18.72 -8.12
C PHE A 84 -1.20 -18.99 -7.22
N ALA A 85 -1.03 -20.21 -6.72
CA ALA A 85 0.11 -20.54 -5.87
C ALA A 85 1.44 -20.39 -6.63
N VAL A 86 1.49 -20.88 -7.88
CA VAL A 86 2.67 -20.77 -8.76
C VAL A 86 3.00 -19.32 -9.08
N ASP A 87 2.01 -18.52 -9.48
CA ASP A 87 2.21 -17.10 -9.80
C ASP A 87 2.62 -16.29 -8.56
N THR A 88 2.10 -16.64 -7.38
CA THR A 88 2.47 -15.99 -6.12
C THR A 88 3.94 -16.25 -5.80
N GLU A 89 4.43 -17.47 -6.02
CA GLU A 89 5.84 -17.81 -5.87
C GLU A 89 6.73 -17.10 -6.89
N ALA A 90 6.35 -17.10 -8.17
CA ALA A 90 7.06 -16.35 -9.21
C ALA A 90 7.12 -14.84 -8.90
N THR A 91 6.00 -14.24 -8.49
CA THR A 91 5.92 -12.84 -8.08
C THR A 91 6.82 -12.56 -6.87
N ALA A 92 6.90 -13.48 -5.91
CA ALA A 92 7.78 -13.32 -4.76
C ALA A 92 9.26 -13.31 -5.15
N ILE A 93 9.65 -14.14 -6.13
CA ILE A 93 11.01 -14.16 -6.69
C ILE A 93 11.32 -12.81 -7.39
N GLU A 94 10.39 -12.30 -8.20
CA GLU A 94 10.54 -10.99 -8.87
C GLU A 94 10.70 -9.84 -7.85
N VAL A 95 9.87 -9.82 -6.81
CA VAL A 95 9.91 -8.79 -5.75
C VAL A 95 11.22 -8.87 -4.96
N GLN A 96 11.62 -10.07 -4.54
CA GLN A 96 12.87 -10.27 -3.81
C GLN A 96 14.07 -9.81 -4.65
N ALA A 97 14.14 -10.22 -5.91
CA ALA A 97 15.23 -9.84 -6.81
C ALA A 97 15.31 -8.31 -6.99
N ASN A 98 14.17 -7.61 -7.09
CA ASN A 98 14.16 -6.15 -7.16
C ASN A 98 14.60 -5.49 -5.83
N GLY A 99 14.19 -6.04 -4.70
CA GLY A 99 14.60 -5.55 -3.37
C GLY A 99 16.10 -5.70 -3.11
N ASP A 100 16.75 -6.66 -3.75
CA ASP A 100 18.20 -6.90 -3.66
C ASP A 100 19.03 -6.00 -4.60
N LEU A 101 18.38 -5.19 -5.45
CA LEU A 101 19.07 -4.21 -6.28
C LEU A 101 19.59 -3.04 -5.46
N ALA A 102 20.76 -2.51 -5.83
CA ALA A 102 21.30 -1.29 -5.23
C ALA A 102 20.36 -0.08 -5.43
N ARG A 103 19.53 -0.10 -6.49
CA ARG A 103 18.48 0.88 -6.79
C ARG A 103 17.22 0.12 -7.23
N PRO A 104 16.31 -0.21 -6.31
CA PRO A 104 15.06 -0.87 -6.64
C PRO A 104 14.21 -0.01 -7.59
N LEU A 105 13.48 -0.66 -8.48
CA LEU A 105 12.45 -0.03 -9.31
C LEU A 105 11.11 0.03 -8.55
N PRO A 106 10.17 0.90 -8.96
CA PRO A 106 8.79 0.83 -8.47
C PRO A 106 8.20 -0.56 -8.72
N ILE A 107 7.52 -1.14 -7.73
CA ILE A 107 7.00 -2.52 -7.82
C ILE A 107 6.10 -2.72 -9.05
N ALA A 108 5.33 -1.70 -9.44
CA ALA A 108 4.47 -1.74 -10.62
C ALA A 108 5.21 -1.90 -11.97
N GLN A 109 6.53 -1.66 -12.00
CA GLN A 109 7.36 -1.89 -13.19
C GLN A 109 8.04 -3.28 -13.18
N VAL A 110 8.05 -3.95 -12.02
CA VAL A 110 8.76 -5.21 -11.80
C VAL A 110 7.83 -6.40 -12.02
N VAL A 111 6.61 -6.32 -11.46
CA VAL A 111 5.67 -7.43 -11.45
C VAL A 111 4.51 -7.19 -12.39
N LYS A 112 3.94 -8.27 -12.93
CA LYS A 112 2.71 -8.21 -13.74
C LYS A 112 1.45 -8.06 -12.89
N ARG A 113 1.47 -8.58 -11.66
CA ARG A 113 0.29 -8.75 -10.80
C ARG A 113 0.47 -8.11 -9.43
N LEU A 114 0.06 -6.84 -9.35
CA LEU A 114 0.13 -6.04 -8.11
C LEU A 114 -0.77 -6.58 -6.99
N ASP A 115 -1.85 -7.28 -7.33
CA ASP A 115 -2.72 -7.96 -6.38
C ASP A 115 -2.00 -9.11 -5.65
N LEU A 116 -1.14 -9.86 -6.34
CA LEU A 116 -0.32 -10.89 -5.71
C LEU A 116 0.74 -10.30 -4.78
N VAL A 117 1.31 -9.14 -5.12
CA VAL A 117 2.21 -8.43 -4.19
C VAL A 117 1.50 -8.08 -2.89
N ALA A 118 0.25 -7.60 -2.96
CA ALA A 118 -0.54 -7.31 -1.76
C ALA A 118 -0.81 -8.58 -0.92
N VAL A 119 -1.00 -9.74 -1.57
CA VAL A 119 -1.08 -11.04 -0.86
C VAL A 119 0.24 -11.36 -0.17
N ILE A 120 1.37 -11.30 -0.87
CA ILE A 120 2.70 -11.63 -0.31
C ILE A 120 3.03 -10.69 0.85
N GLN A 121 2.71 -9.39 0.75
CA GLN A 121 2.88 -8.43 1.85
C GLN A 121 2.01 -8.80 3.07
N ALA A 122 0.75 -9.14 2.84
CA ALA A 122 -0.16 -9.52 3.92
C ALA A 122 0.30 -10.81 4.61
N VAL A 123 0.69 -11.83 3.83
CA VAL A 123 1.23 -13.11 4.32
C VAL A 123 2.54 -12.89 5.09
N SER A 124 3.46 -12.09 4.55
CA SER A 124 4.74 -11.79 5.20
C SER A 124 4.53 -11.07 6.52
N ARG A 125 3.65 -10.07 6.56
CA ARG A 125 3.30 -9.37 7.80
C ARG A 125 2.62 -10.30 8.79
N ALA A 126 1.71 -11.16 8.34
CA ALA A 126 1.04 -12.14 9.18
C ALA A 126 2.06 -13.08 9.85
N ARG A 127 3.08 -13.52 9.11
CA ARG A 127 4.16 -14.35 9.66
C ARG A 127 5.06 -13.58 10.62
N HIS A 128 5.58 -12.42 10.22
CA HIS A 128 6.57 -11.67 11.01
C HIS A 128 5.98 -11.07 12.29
N VAL A 129 4.71 -10.65 12.28
CA VAL A 129 4.06 -9.98 13.42
C VAL A 129 3.29 -10.97 14.30
N PHE A 130 2.62 -11.96 13.69
CA PHE A 130 1.68 -12.84 14.39
C PHE A 130 2.08 -14.32 14.35
N GLY A 131 3.21 -14.67 13.71
CA GLY A 131 3.66 -16.06 13.60
C GLY A 131 2.82 -16.92 12.63
N LEU A 132 1.87 -16.34 11.89
CA LEU A 132 0.92 -17.10 11.08
C LEU A 132 1.56 -17.62 9.80
N ASP A 133 1.39 -18.92 9.55
CA ASP A 133 1.74 -19.53 8.28
C ASP A 133 0.49 -19.69 7.41
N VAL A 134 0.63 -19.40 6.12
CA VAL A 134 -0.47 -19.48 5.15
C VAL A 134 -0.16 -20.52 4.10
N PHE A 135 -1.11 -21.41 3.84
CA PHE A 135 -0.98 -22.51 2.89
C PHE A 135 -2.11 -22.47 1.87
N ALA A 136 -1.79 -22.76 0.62
CA ALA A 136 -2.75 -23.14 -0.41
C ALA A 136 -2.72 -24.66 -0.57
N VAL A 137 -3.86 -25.31 -0.41
CA VAL A 137 -4.05 -26.74 -0.59
C VAL A 137 -4.76 -26.96 -1.92
N CYS A 138 -4.03 -27.49 -2.89
CA CYS A 138 -4.49 -27.75 -4.25
C CYS A 138 -4.22 -29.21 -4.59
N ALA A 139 -5.19 -29.91 -5.17
CA ALA A 139 -5.04 -31.33 -5.55
C ALA A 139 -4.48 -32.23 -4.42
N GLY A 140 -4.80 -31.92 -3.16
CA GLY A 140 -4.32 -32.66 -1.98
C GLY A 140 -2.93 -32.26 -1.48
N GLU A 141 -2.21 -31.38 -2.18
CA GLU A 141 -0.89 -30.89 -1.78
C GLU A 141 -0.99 -29.54 -1.07
N ALA A 142 -0.40 -29.44 0.12
CA ALA A 142 -0.28 -28.18 0.85
C ALA A 142 1.00 -27.44 0.42
N ARG A 143 0.84 -26.28 -0.21
CA ARG A 143 1.92 -25.36 -0.59
C ARG A 143 1.92 -24.16 0.32
N LYS A 144 3.05 -23.90 0.97
CA LYS A 144 3.23 -22.70 1.80
C LYS A 144 3.34 -21.47 0.92
N LEU A 145 2.57 -20.42 1.20
CA LEU A 145 2.72 -19.15 0.49
C LEU A 145 4.02 -18.45 0.90
N PRO A 146 4.69 -17.76 -0.02
CA PRO A 146 6.00 -17.18 0.22
C PRO A 146 5.94 -16.05 1.27
N VAL A 147 6.99 -15.99 2.08
CA VAL A 147 7.20 -14.95 3.10
C VAL A 147 8.52 -14.25 2.76
N LEU A 148 8.45 -12.95 2.52
CA LEU A 148 9.61 -12.12 2.21
C LEU A 148 9.97 -11.20 3.39
N PRO A 149 11.24 -10.79 3.53
CA PRO A 149 11.62 -9.76 4.49
C PRO A 149 11.04 -8.40 4.09
N PRO A 150 10.80 -7.47 5.05
CA PRO A 150 10.30 -6.13 4.74
C PRO A 150 11.13 -5.37 3.69
N ALA A 151 12.45 -5.59 3.68
CA ALA A 151 13.38 -4.96 2.73
C ALA A 151 13.08 -5.31 1.26
N ALA A 152 12.48 -6.48 0.98
CA ALA A 152 12.11 -6.88 -0.38
C ALA A 152 11.08 -5.94 -1.03
N PHE A 153 10.32 -5.19 -0.21
CA PHE A 153 9.29 -4.25 -0.68
C PHE A 153 9.78 -2.80 -0.75
N THR A 154 11.09 -2.57 -0.62
CA THR A 154 11.67 -1.24 -0.76
C THR A 154 11.40 -0.72 -2.16
N GLN A 155 10.88 0.49 -2.25
CA GLN A 155 10.59 1.19 -3.50
C GLN A 155 11.34 2.51 -3.49
N PRO A 156 11.73 3.02 -4.67
CA PRO A 156 12.22 4.38 -4.76
C PRO A 156 11.14 5.33 -4.24
N ASP A 157 11.56 6.42 -3.59
CA ASP A 157 10.63 7.51 -3.31
C ASP A 157 9.98 7.91 -4.64
N PRO A 158 8.64 8.00 -4.71
CA PRO A 158 8.01 8.37 -5.96
C PRO A 158 8.55 9.75 -6.36
N ASP A 159 9.13 9.84 -7.56
CA ASP A 159 9.53 11.10 -8.23
C ASP A 159 8.29 11.97 -8.57
N SER A 160 7.18 11.81 -7.85
CA SER A 160 5.98 12.62 -8.03
C SER A 160 6.20 13.96 -7.36
N GLU A 161 6.22 15.02 -8.16
CA GLU A 161 5.98 16.38 -7.73
C GLU A 161 4.90 16.39 -6.63
N LEU A 162 5.31 16.77 -5.41
CA LEU A 162 4.37 17.00 -4.32
C LEU A 162 3.74 18.36 -4.58
N ARG A 163 2.41 18.40 -4.71
CA ARG A 163 1.63 19.62 -4.95
C ARG A 163 0.65 19.88 -3.80
N LYS A 164 0.53 21.13 -3.37
CA LYS A 164 -0.48 21.61 -2.41
C LYS A 164 -1.17 22.85 -2.97
N GLU A 165 -2.46 22.75 -3.25
CA GLU A 165 -3.27 23.87 -3.71
C GLU A 165 -4.03 24.52 -2.56
N GLY A 166 -4.17 25.84 -2.60
CA GLY A 166 -4.99 26.58 -1.64
C GLY A 166 -4.54 28.02 -1.44
N SER A 167 -5.00 28.58 -0.32
CA SER A 167 -4.65 29.92 0.13
C SER A 167 -3.89 29.81 1.44
N PHE A 168 -2.66 30.31 1.46
CA PHE A 168 -1.73 30.17 2.58
C PHE A 168 -1.44 31.55 3.19
N ALA A 169 -1.73 31.71 4.48
CA ALA A 169 -1.44 32.94 5.18
C ALA A 169 0.08 33.15 5.32
N ILE A 170 0.56 34.31 4.89
CA ILE A 170 1.98 34.66 4.98
C ILE A 170 2.27 35.16 6.39
N LYS A 171 3.21 34.51 7.06
CA LYS A 171 3.59 34.80 8.46
C LYS A 171 5.00 35.34 8.61
N GLY A 172 5.83 35.18 7.59
CA GLY A 172 7.21 35.66 7.61
C GLY A 172 7.83 35.71 6.24
N LEU A 173 8.91 36.46 6.16
CA LEU A 173 9.65 36.72 4.93
C LEU A 173 11.16 36.62 5.24
N VAL A 174 11.89 35.86 4.44
CA VAL A 174 13.34 35.72 4.54
C VAL A 174 13.97 36.29 3.28
N ARG A 175 14.85 37.27 3.45
CA ARG A 175 15.62 37.85 2.34
C ARG A 175 16.83 36.97 2.04
N ASP A 176 16.90 36.51 0.80
CA ASP A 176 18.07 35.85 0.24
C ASP A 176 18.21 36.28 -1.23
N ASP A 177 19.17 37.17 -1.49
CA ASP A 177 19.41 37.76 -2.81
C ASP A 177 20.18 36.79 -3.74
N GLN A 178 20.77 35.71 -3.19
CA GLN A 178 21.57 34.75 -3.95
C GLN A 178 20.72 33.60 -4.50
N ARG A 179 19.80 33.07 -3.68
CA ARG A 179 18.99 31.89 -4.00
C ARG A 179 17.53 32.20 -4.28
N GLY A 180 17.12 33.45 -4.09
CA GLY A 180 15.72 33.88 -4.13
C GLY A 180 15.15 34.00 -2.73
N HIS A 181 14.20 34.90 -2.53
CA HIS A 181 13.60 35.14 -1.22
C HIS A 181 12.67 33.99 -0.81
N GLN A 182 12.30 33.93 0.47
CA GLN A 182 11.43 32.86 0.98
C GLN A 182 10.23 33.40 1.75
N LEU A 183 9.08 32.78 1.56
CA LEU A 183 7.88 33.00 2.38
C LEU A 183 7.75 31.90 3.43
N LEU A 184 7.35 32.30 4.63
CA LEU A 184 6.88 31.38 5.67
C LEU A 184 5.36 31.42 5.66
N VAL A 185 4.72 30.31 5.30
CA VAL A 185 3.26 30.22 5.18
C VAL A 185 2.68 29.15 6.09
N THR A 186 1.41 29.31 6.46
CA THR A 186 0.64 28.40 7.35
C THR A 186 1.39 28.13 8.66
N ASP A 187 1.31 29.09 9.59
CA ASP A 187 1.95 29.06 10.92
C ASP A 187 3.45 28.72 10.94
N GLY A 188 4.14 28.95 9.82
CA GLY A 188 5.59 28.73 9.68
C GLY A 188 5.98 27.29 9.33
N GLU A 189 5.00 26.41 9.08
CA GLU A 189 5.26 25.01 8.73
C GLU A 189 5.81 24.83 7.31
N HIS A 190 5.58 25.81 6.42
CA HIS A 190 6.01 25.72 5.03
C HIS A 190 6.94 26.89 4.66
N ARG A 191 8.19 26.53 4.38
CA ARG A 191 9.17 27.42 3.75
C ARG A 191 9.03 27.31 2.24
N VAL A 192 8.60 28.39 1.61
CA VAL A 192 8.38 28.49 0.17
C VAL A 192 9.49 29.34 -0.43
N GLN A 193 10.36 28.71 -1.20
CA GLN A 193 11.40 29.33 -2.00
C GLN A 193 10.75 30.01 -3.22
N LEU A 194 10.96 31.31 -3.36
CA LEU A 194 10.43 32.06 -4.49
C LEU A 194 11.41 32.02 -5.68
N PRO A 195 10.91 31.95 -6.93
CA PRO A 195 11.73 32.00 -8.13
C PRO A 195 12.53 33.30 -8.18
N ARG A 196 13.86 33.17 -8.22
CA ARG A 196 14.79 34.32 -8.23
C ARG A 196 14.64 35.18 -9.49
N ASP A 197 14.38 34.54 -10.62
CA ASP A 197 14.41 35.17 -11.94
C ASP A 197 13.05 35.74 -12.36
N ASP A 198 12.02 35.61 -11.51
CA ASP A 198 10.69 36.14 -11.77
C ASP A 198 10.50 37.50 -11.08
N PRO A 199 10.27 38.58 -11.84
CA PRO A 199 10.12 39.93 -11.31
C PRO A 199 9.03 40.08 -10.23
N ARG A 200 7.99 39.22 -10.25
CA ARG A 200 6.88 39.23 -9.29
C ARG A 200 7.35 38.98 -7.85
N TRP A 201 8.50 38.34 -7.69
CA TRP A 201 9.03 37.91 -6.39
C TRP A 201 10.26 38.70 -5.93
N THR A 202 10.52 39.84 -6.55
CA THR A 202 11.62 40.71 -6.13
C THR A 202 11.34 41.33 -4.76
N TRP A 203 12.39 41.66 -4.00
CA TRP A 203 12.25 42.29 -2.69
C TRP A 203 11.39 43.57 -2.71
N ALA A 204 11.47 44.35 -3.78
CA ALA A 204 10.70 45.59 -3.93
C ALA A 204 9.18 45.31 -3.94
N GLU A 205 8.76 44.21 -4.56
CA GLU A 205 7.36 43.81 -4.63
C GLU A 205 6.88 43.16 -3.33
N ILE A 206 7.72 42.28 -2.74
CA ILE A 206 7.28 41.44 -1.62
C ILE A 206 7.67 41.97 -0.23
N GLY A 207 8.53 42.97 -0.14
CA GLY A 207 9.06 43.46 1.14
C GLY A 207 8.00 44.00 2.11
N HIS A 208 6.85 44.40 1.59
CA HIS A 208 5.75 45.01 2.34
C HIS A 208 4.56 44.06 2.60
N ILE A 209 4.67 42.78 2.25
CA ILE A 209 3.53 41.85 2.30
C ILE A 209 3.06 41.57 3.74
N LEU A 210 3.97 41.63 4.71
CA LEU A 210 3.66 41.40 6.12
C LEU A 210 2.83 42.56 6.71
N ASP A 211 3.03 43.77 6.19
CA ASP A 211 2.28 44.96 6.60
C ASP A 211 0.81 44.92 6.12
N ARG A 212 0.53 44.09 5.11
CA ARG A 212 -0.78 44.02 4.41
C ARG A 212 -1.60 42.77 4.72
N GLN A 213 -1.13 41.88 5.61
CA GLN A 213 -1.75 40.58 5.88
C GLN A 213 -2.02 39.75 4.61
N ALA A 214 -1.09 39.78 3.66
CA ALA A 214 -1.24 39.13 2.37
C ALA A 214 -1.34 37.58 2.47
N MET A 215 -2.08 37.00 1.54
CA MET A 215 -2.24 35.57 1.32
C MET A 215 -1.46 35.15 0.06
N LEU A 216 -0.84 33.97 0.12
CA LEU A 216 -0.28 33.30 -1.06
C LEU A 216 -1.36 32.35 -1.62
N VAL A 217 -1.85 32.60 -2.82
CA VAL A 217 -2.95 31.84 -3.42
C VAL A 217 -2.46 31.13 -4.69
N GLY A 218 -2.58 29.81 -4.72
CA GLY A 218 -2.12 28.99 -5.84
C GLY A 218 -1.65 27.61 -5.40
N ALA A 219 -0.61 27.09 -6.05
CA ALA A 219 -0.04 25.79 -5.73
C ALA A 219 1.41 25.90 -5.25
N LEU A 220 1.69 25.23 -4.13
CA LEU A 220 3.05 24.94 -3.69
C LEU A 220 3.48 23.61 -4.29
N VAL A 221 4.65 23.56 -4.93
CA VAL A 221 5.19 22.35 -5.56
C VAL A 221 6.61 22.04 -5.04
N ARG A 222 6.99 20.76 -5.00
CA ARG A 222 8.40 20.34 -4.78
C ARG A 222 8.64 18.96 -5.38
N GLY A 223 9.83 18.72 -5.91
CA GLY A 223 10.18 17.43 -6.52
C GLY A 223 10.38 16.30 -5.50
N SER A 224 10.67 16.62 -4.24
CA SER A 224 10.81 15.61 -3.17
C SER A 224 10.61 16.22 -1.78
N LYS A 225 10.53 15.37 -0.75
CA LYS A 225 10.41 15.83 0.65
C LYS A 225 11.65 16.59 1.15
N ALA A 226 12.81 16.38 0.53
CA ALA A 226 14.07 17.03 0.90
C ALA A 226 14.22 18.45 0.32
N GLN A 227 13.44 18.77 -0.71
CA GLN A 227 13.43 20.11 -1.32
C GLN A 227 12.46 21.04 -0.58
N LEU A 228 12.79 22.34 -0.60
CA LEU A 228 11.85 23.39 -0.20
C LEU A 228 10.66 23.42 -1.16
N TRP A 229 9.52 23.89 -0.66
CA TRP A 229 8.40 24.21 -1.55
C TRP A 229 8.80 25.37 -2.46
N THR A 230 8.32 25.36 -3.70
CA THR A 230 8.32 26.51 -4.61
C THR A 230 6.88 26.81 -5.01
N VAL A 231 6.66 27.96 -5.65
CA VAL A 231 5.37 28.31 -6.25
C VAL A 231 5.31 27.82 -7.69
N ASP A 232 4.11 27.55 -8.19
CA ASP A 232 3.86 27.40 -9.63
C ASP A 232 3.58 28.75 -10.33
N ASP A 233 3.50 28.74 -11.66
CA ASP A 233 3.35 29.97 -12.45
C ASP A 233 2.05 30.73 -12.17
N ALA A 234 0.98 30.00 -11.79
CA ALA A 234 -0.34 30.55 -11.52
C ALA A 234 -0.48 31.16 -10.11
N THR A 235 0.51 30.92 -9.24
CA THR A 235 0.51 31.40 -7.88
C THR A 235 0.71 32.91 -7.82
N ARG A 236 -0.06 33.56 -6.94
CA ARG A 236 -0.07 35.03 -6.77
C ARG A 236 -0.22 35.43 -5.31
N LEU A 237 0.07 36.69 -5.04
CA LEU A 237 -0.22 37.34 -3.77
C LEU A 237 -1.60 38.02 -3.85
N GLU A 238 -2.42 37.83 -2.82
CA GLU A 238 -3.69 38.53 -2.62
C GLU A 238 -3.66 39.27 -1.28
N THR A 239 -4.21 40.48 -1.23
CA THR A 239 -4.31 41.33 -0.04
C THR A 239 -5.75 41.67 0.24
#